data_AF-A0A813JV65-F1
#
_entry.id   AF-A0A813JV65-F1
#
_cell.length_a   1.000
_cell.length_b   1.000
_cell.length_c   1.000
_cell.angle_alpha   90.00
_cell.angle_beta   90.00
_cell.angle_gamma   90.00
#
_symmetry.space_group_name_H-M   'P 1'
#
loop_
_entity.id
_entity.type
_entity.pdbx_description
1 polymer ?
#
loop_
_entity_poly.entity_id
_entity_poly.type
_entity_poly.pdbx_seq_one_letter_code
_entity_poly.pdbx_strand_id
1 'polypeptide(L)'
;MEPISFVFADRATVPGFLGLDVQSEVIGRILEVKPDRILLVCDETVDLLHGQYFAPLLNGGAASAGAGDNFHGENLPPVNKYVLPSGDAAKSWDHLSKLMEWGFDCGATKKSMVVAFGGGALMNVAGLWASIFYRGTKLIYVPTTLLAMHDVTTSLKTSICSQGRKNNIGSYYAPIAILIDVAFCRTLPRPELFSGLGELAKNAALLGGKHAEGFRTALSSDRINAEHGGSGDEFAMDDTMLMQLLALGIDAKMSVLATDAYEKTSGMIFEYGHTVSHAIEKAYGDGVVPHGLGVAYGMLSSSYAAEQLGLMTPEARQEHDELCWLLLKRWPLPHPRPSVETVMALAMKDSKRGITSENEDEISDVLLRSMGDVVPTSTSMLSKFPCRYVAEWLEDIGFPTEGGKVGALWRGECVVVVVVLLLLLLLLLLLWSFLTCFFSFFKLLWLLFLLLLLLLLLLLLLWLLWLLLLLMLLLSFYLILPKKGSTVATNYFWLTIALVIVWEILATV
;
A
#
# COMPACT_ATOMS: atom_id res chain seq x y z
N MET A 1 -26.45 9.93 -18.79
CA MET A 1 -25.03 9.64 -19.10
C MET A 1 -24.33 10.89 -19.61
N GLU A 2 -23.13 11.18 -19.12
CA GLU A 2 -22.23 12.22 -19.59
C GLU A 2 -21.46 11.73 -20.84
N PRO A 3 -21.39 12.52 -21.92
CA PRO A 3 -20.64 12.15 -23.11
C PRO A 3 -19.13 12.26 -22.88
N ILE A 4 -18.38 11.29 -23.39
CA ILE A 4 -16.91 11.24 -23.39
C ILE A 4 -16.44 10.94 -24.81
N SER A 5 -15.38 11.60 -25.27
CA SER A 5 -14.79 11.32 -26.58
C SER A 5 -13.50 10.50 -26.42
N PHE A 6 -13.48 9.30 -27.00
CA PHE A 6 -12.30 8.45 -27.02
C PHE A 6 -11.57 8.66 -28.35
N VAL A 7 -10.49 9.43 -28.33
CA VAL A 7 -9.75 9.84 -29.54
C VAL A 7 -8.45 9.04 -29.63
N PHE A 8 -8.36 8.19 -30.66
CA PHE A 8 -7.21 7.35 -30.95
C PHE A 8 -6.47 7.90 -32.18
N ALA A 9 -5.71 8.97 -31.99
CA ALA A 9 -5.00 9.70 -33.04
C ALA A 9 -5.86 9.90 -34.31
N ASP A 10 -5.31 9.59 -35.47
CA ASP A 10 -5.99 9.64 -36.77
C ASP A 10 -6.81 8.36 -37.08
N ARG A 11 -6.86 7.40 -36.15
CA ARG A 11 -7.40 6.05 -36.39
C ARG A 11 -8.88 5.93 -36.09
N ALA A 12 -9.34 6.50 -34.99
CA ALA A 12 -10.74 6.44 -34.59
C ALA A 12 -11.09 7.55 -33.60
N THR A 13 -12.32 8.05 -33.72
CA THR A 13 -12.99 8.82 -32.67
C THR A 13 -14.24 8.04 -32.27
N VAL A 14 -14.24 7.49 -31.07
CA VAL A 14 -15.33 6.66 -30.56
C VAL A 14 -16.18 7.49 -29.58
N PRO A 15 -17.50 7.61 -29.80
CA PRO A 15 -18.39 8.20 -28.81
C PRO A 15 -18.51 7.28 -27.61
N GLY A 16 -18.24 7.83 -26.43
CA GLY A 16 -18.41 7.17 -25.15
C GLY A 16 -19.45 7.86 -24.29
N PHE A 17 -20.01 7.12 -23.34
CA PHE A 17 -21.00 7.62 -22.41
C PHE A 17 -20.72 7.02 -21.03
N LEU A 18 -20.66 7.86 -20.00
CA LEU A 18 -20.44 7.46 -18.60
C LEU A 18 -21.65 7.85 -17.76
N GLY A 19 -22.14 6.97 -16.91
CA GLY A 19 -23.21 7.30 -15.97
C GLY A 19 -23.38 6.25 -14.89
N LEU A 20 -24.36 6.48 -14.02
CA LEU A 20 -24.71 5.62 -12.91
C LEU A 20 -26.20 5.25 -13.01
N ASP A 21 -26.50 3.95 -13.00
CA ASP A 21 -27.88 3.42 -13.11
C ASP A 21 -28.56 3.85 -14.43
N VAL A 22 -27.87 3.60 -15.55
CA VAL A 22 -28.19 4.16 -16.88
C VAL A 22 -28.64 3.12 -17.91
N GLN A 23 -29.26 2.04 -17.44
CA GLN A 23 -29.73 0.92 -18.27
C GLN A 23 -30.59 1.36 -19.47
N SER A 24 -31.53 2.28 -19.25
CA SER A 24 -32.44 2.75 -20.29
C SER A 24 -31.69 3.50 -21.39
N GLU A 25 -30.73 4.34 -21.01
CA GLU A 25 -29.88 5.09 -21.93
C GLU A 25 -28.93 4.17 -22.70
N VAL A 26 -28.33 3.18 -22.04
CA VAL A 26 -27.47 2.18 -22.70
C VAL A 26 -28.25 1.44 -23.78
N ILE A 27 -29.46 0.97 -23.47
CA ILE A 27 -30.35 0.31 -24.44
C ILE A 27 -30.74 1.26 -25.58
N GLY A 28 -31.07 2.51 -25.27
CA GLY A 28 -31.37 3.53 -26.28
C GLY A 28 -30.22 3.73 -27.27
N ARG A 29 -28.99 3.87 -26.78
CA ARG A 29 -27.79 4.03 -27.63
C ARG A 29 -27.50 2.82 -28.51
N ILE A 30 -27.75 1.60 -28.01
CA ILE A 30 -27.64 0.37 -28.80
C ILE A 30 -28.63 0.40 -29.97
N LEU A 31 -29.87 0.83 -29.73
CA LEU A 31 -30.92 0.87 -30.76
C LEU A 31 -30.73 1.99 -31.78
N GLU A 32 -30.11 3.13 -31.40
CA GLU A 32 -29.76 4.22 -32.31
C GLU A 32 -28.90 3.78 -33.50
N VAL A 33 -28.13 2.69 -33.34
CA VAL A 33 -27.27 2.13 -34.40
C VAL A 33 -28.07 1.45 -35.53
N LYS A 34 -29.33 1.09 -35.26
CA LYS A 34 -30.24 0.39 -36.18
C LYS A 34 -29.61 -0.85 -36.83
N PRO A 35 -29.08 -1.81 -36.05
CA PRO A 35 -28.56 -3.05 -36.60
C PRO A 35 -29.71 -3.92 -37.12
N ASP A 36 -29.42 -4.84 -38.03
CA ASP A 36 -30.41 -5.86 -38.43
C ASP A 36 -30.53 -7.01 -37.41
N ARG A 37 -29.51 -7.16 -36.55
CA ARG A 37 -29.42 -8.15 -35.47
C ARG A 37 -28.42 -7.72 -34.42
N ILE A 38 -28.72 -8.02 -33.16
CA ILE A 38 -27.82 -7.82 -32.02
C ILE A 38 -27.27 -9.18 -31.56
N LEU A 39 -25.95 -9.30 -31.53
CA LEU A 39 -25.21 -10.44 -31.01
C LEU A 39 -24.64 -10.04 -29.64
N LEU A 40 -25.40 -10.30 -28.59
CA LEU A 40 -25.01 -9.99 -27.21
C LEU A 40 -24.10 -11.10 -26.70
N VAL A 41 -22.86 -10.75 -26.34
CA VAL A 41 -21.89 -11.67 -25.75
C VAL A 41 -21.58 -11.22 -24.33
N CYS A 42 -21.68 -12.14 -23.37
CA CYS A 42 -21.30 -11.93 -21.98
C CYS A 42 -20.47 -13.12 -21.47
N ASP A 43 -19.85 -12.97 -20.30
CA ASP A 43 -19.27 -14.11 -19.57
C ASP A 43 -20.24 -14.69 -18.54
N GLU A 44 -19.96 -15.91 -18.07
CA GLU A 44 -20.78 -16.64 -17.10
C GLU A 44 -21.06 -15.85 -15.82
N THR A 45 -20.07 -15.11 -15.29
CA THR A 45 -20.23 -14.34 -14.06
C THR A 45 -21.13 -13.13 -14.29
N VAL A 46 -20.93 -12.41 -15.39
CA VAL A 46 -21.76 -11.26 -15.76
C VAL A 46 -23.18 -11.71 -16.11
N ASP A 47 -23.36 -12.85 -16.79
CA ASP A 47 -24.71 -13.36 -17.06
C ASP A 47 -25.46 -13.74 -15.78
N LEU A 48 -24.76 -14.33 -14.81
CA LEU A 48 -25.33 -14.69 -13.52
C LEU A 48 -25.78 -13.45 -12.73
N LEU A 49 -24.94 -12.41 -12.68
CA LEU A 49 -25.18 -11.20 -11.88
C LEU A 49 -26.10 -10.19 -12.58
N HIS A 50 -25.98 -10.09 -13.90
CA HIS A 50 -26.56 -9.00 -14.70
C HIS A 50 -27.26 -9.47 -15.97
N GLY A 51 -27.58 -10.76 -16.13
CA GLY A 51 -28.24 -11.30 -17.33
C GLY A 51 -29.61 -10.67 -17.62
N GLN A 52 -30.25 -10.05 -16.62
CA GLN A 52 -31.50 -9.29 -16.77
C GLN A 52 -31.30 -7.84 -17.22
N TYR A 53 -30.06 -7.34 -17.29
CA TYR A 53 -29.77 -5.96 -17.69
C TYR A 53 -30.28 -5.65 -19.12
N PHE A 54 -30.30 -6.66 -20.01
CA PHE A 54 -30.86 -6.54 -21.36
C PHE A 54 -32.22 -7.19 -21.52
N ALA A 55 -32.95 -7.50 -20.44
CA ALA A 55 -34.29 -8.06 -20.49
C ALA A 55 -35.26 -7.24 -21.37
N PRO A 56 -35.24 -5.89 -21.38
CA PRO A 56 -36.11 -5.12 -22.29
C PRO A 56 -35.83 -5.41 -23.78
N LEU A 57 -34.57 -5.63 -24.16
CA LEU A 57 -34.19 -5.99 -25.53
C LEU A 57 -34.52 -7.45 -25.86
N LEU A 58 -34.28 -8.37 -24.92
CA LEU A 58 -34.51 -9.80 -25.10
C LEU A 58 -36.00 -10.15 -25.16
N ASN A 59 -36.82 -9.50 -24.31
CA ASN A 59 -38.26 -9.77 -24.20
C ASN A 59 -39.08 -8.95 -25.21
N GLY A 60 -38.57 -7.79 -25.64
CA GLY A 60 -39.25 -6.90 -26.61
C GLY A 60 -39.44 -7.52 -28.00
N GLY A 61 -38.65 -8.54 -28.37
CA GLY A 61 -38.85 -9.32 -29.60
C GLY A 61 -40.01 -10.34 -29.53
N ALA A 62 -40.50 -10.67 -28.33
CA ALA A 62 -41.56 -11.65 -28.11
C ALA A 62 -42.90 -11.03 -27.69
N ALA A 63 -42.92 -9.76 -27.28
CA ALA A 63 -44.07 -9.13 -26.63
C ALA A 63 -44.67 -7.98 -27.47
N SER A 64 -45.18 -8.28 -28.66
CA SER A 64 -46.18 -7.43 -29.31
C SER A 64 -47.60 -7.75 -28.81
N ALA A 65 -47.79 -7.87 -27.49
CA ALA A 65 -49.11 -8.05 -26.87
C ALA A 65 -49.09 -7.68 -25.37
N GLY A 66 -49.15 -6.39 -25.07
CA GLY A 66 -49.74 -5.89 -23.82
C GLY A 66 -48.85 -5.82 -22.58
N ALA A 67 -48.09 -4.74 -22.45
CA ALA A 67 -47.92 -3.98 -21.20
C ALA A 67 -47.28 -2.63 -21.58
N GLY A 68 -47.77 -1.55 -20.98
CA GLY A 68 -47.28 -0.20 -21.27
C GLY A 68 -45.84 -0.04 -20.82
N ASP A 69 -44.96 0.35 -21.74
CA ASP A 69 -43.67 1.00 -21.50
C ASP A 69 -43.19 1.60 -22.83
N ASN A 70 -42.43 2.68 -22.75
CA ASN A 70 -42.18 3.73 -23.76
C ASN A 70 -41.52 3.32 -25.10
N PHE A 71 -41.53 2.05 -25.50
CA PHE A 71 -40.98 1.55 -26.77
C PHE A 71 -42.11 1.26 -27.77
N HIS A 72 -42.85 2.29 -28.16
CA HIS A 72 -43.90 2.17 -29.17
C HIS A 72 -43.34 2.34 -30.60
N GLY A 73 -43.26 1.25 -31.37
CA GLY A 73 -43.50 1.31 -32.82
C GLY A 73 -42.43 0.85 -33.82
N GLU A 74 -41.21 0.47 -33.41
CA GLU A 74 -40.24 -0.15 -34.32
C GLU A 74 -40.10 -1.66 -34.02
N ASN A 75 -40.11 -2.50 -35.06
CA ASN A 75 -39.74 -3.91 -34.93
C ASN A 75 -38.31 -3.97 -34.39
N LEU A 76 -38.15 -4.28 -33.11
CA LEU A 76 -36.84 -4.45 -32.50
C LEU A 76 -36.05 -5.51 -33.26
N PRO A 77 -34.73 -5.29 -33.48
CA PRO A 77 -33.91 -6.28 -34.14
C PRO A 77 -33.84 -7.55 -33.29
N PRO A 78 -33.79 -8.75 -33.89
CA PRO A 78 -33.57 -9.98 -33.15
C PRO A 78 -32.28 -9.90 -32.33
N VAL A 79 -32.36 -10.36 -31.08
CA VAL A 79 -31.24 -10.38 -30.14
C VAL A 79 -30.90 -11.84 -29.84
N ASN A 80 -29.65 -12.22 -30.09
CA ASN A 80 -29.12 -13.53 -29.74
C ASN A 80 -28.05 -13.35 -28.67
N LYS A 81 -28.13 -14.14 -27.59
CA LYS A 81 -27.17 -14.11 -26.47
C LYS A 81 -26.23 -15.31 -26.53
N TYR A 82 -24.93 -15.09 -26.34
CA TYR A 82 -23.94 -16.13 -26.15
C TYR A 82 -23.14 -15.89 -24.87
N VAL A 83 -22.88 -16.95 -24.11
CA VAL A 83 -22.16 -16.88 -22.82
C VAL A 83 -20.82 -17.60 -22.97
N LEU A 84 -19.73 -16.91 -22.63
CA LEU A 84 -18.38 -17.44 -22.60
C LEU A 84 -17.93 -17.74 -21.16
N PRO A 85 -16.89 -18.58 -20.96
CA PRO A 85 -16.28 -18.73 -19.64
C PRO A 85 -15.76 -17.39 -19.10
N SER A 86 -15.69 -17.24 -17.78
CA SER A 86 -15.15 -16.02 -17.16
C SER A 86 -13.63 -15.90 -17.27
N GLY A 87 -13.14 -14.66 -17.29
CA GLY A 87 -11.72 -14.34 -17.25
C GLY A 87 -10.92 -14.80 -18.48
N ASP A 88 -9.62 -15.04 -18.31
CA ASP A 88 -8.71 -15.40 -19.39
C ASP A 88 -9.05 -16.75 -20.07
N ALA A 89 -9.90 -17.58 -19.44
CA ALA A 89 -10.38 -18.82 -20.05
C ALA A 89 -11.20 -18.56 -21.34
N ALA A 90 -11.88 -17.40 -21.44
CA ALA A 90 -12.58 -16.98 -22.66
C ALA A 90 -11.62 -16.76 -23.85
N LYS A 91 -10.35 -16.45 -23.57
CA LYS A 91 -9.39 -15.94 -24.54
C LYS A 91 -8.65 -17.08 -25.24
N SER A 92 -9.39 -17.94 -25.93
CA SER A 92 -8.82 -19.08 -26.65
C SER A 92 -9.25 -19.12 -28.12
N TRP A 93 -8.47 -19.84 -28.93
CA TRP A 93 -8.82 -20.09 -30.33
C TRP A 93 -10.13 -20.87 -30.45
N ASP A 94 -10.38 -21.81 -29.54
CA ASP A 94 -11.59 -22.62 -29.52
C ASP A 94 -12.84 -21.76 -29.28
N HIS A 95 -12.77 -20.83 -28.32
CA HIS A 95 -13.89 -19.92 -28.05
C HIS A 95 -14.09 -18.90 -29.16
N LEU A 96 -13.02 -18.37 -29.75
CA LEU A 96 -13.11 -17.52 -30.93
C LEU A 96 -13.78 -18.25 -32.11
N SER A 97 -13.43 -19.51 -32.33
CA SER A 97 -14.04 -20.35 -33.38
C SER A 97 -15.53 -20.57 -33.14
N LYS A 98 -15.90 -20.91 -31.89
CA LYS A 98 -17.31 -21.08 -31.49
C LYS A 98 -18.13 -19.79 -31.66
N LEU A 99 -17.58 -18.62 -31.35
CA LEU A 99 -18.26 -17.34 -31.58
C LEU A 99 -18.53 -17.10 -33.08
N MET A 100 -17.57 -17.43 -33.94
CA MET A 100 -17.75 -17.30 -35.40
C MET A 100 -18.84 -18.23 -35.92
N GLU A 101 -18.81 -19.51 -35.53
CA GLU A 101 -19.82 -20.51 -35.88
C GLU A 101 -21.21 -20.06 -35.40
N TRP A 102 -21.32 -19.70 -34.12
CA TRP A 102 -22.55 -19.19 -33.52
C TRP A 102 -23.10 -17.95 -34.24
N GLY A 103 -22.23 -17.02 -34.64
CA GLY A 103 -22.61 -15.85 -35.42
C GLY A 103 -23.27 -16.21 -36.75
N PHE A 104 -22.72 -17.20 -37.47
CA PHE A 104 -23.33 -17.70 -38.70
C PHE A 104 -24.66 -18.42 -38.45
N ASP A 105 -24.74 -19.25 -37.42
CA ASP A 105 -25.97 -19.97 -37.05
C ASP A 105 -27.11 -19.03 -36.66
N CYS A 106 -26.78 -17.89 -36.03
CA CYS A 106 -27.75 -16.85 -35.72
C CYS A 106 -28.21 -16.07 -36.96
N GLY A 107 -27.60 -16.28 -38.13
CA GLY A 107 -27.89 -15.50 -39.34
C GLY A 107 -27.37 -14.06 -39.25
N ALA A 108 -26.19 -13.88 -38.67
CA ALA A 108 -25.53 -12.57 -38.66
C ALA A 108 -25.11 -12.15 -40.07
N THR A 109 -25.24 -10.85 -40.35
CA THR A 109 -24.85 -10.22 -41.62
C THR A 109 -23.84 -9.09 -41.36
N LYS A 110 -23.36 -8.44 -42.42
CA LYS A 110 -22.51 -7.24 -42.31
C LYS A 110 -23.20 -6.05 -41.61
N LYS A 111 -24.53 -6.06 -41.48
CA LYS A 111 -25.30 -5.03 -40.76
C LYS A 111 -25.52 -5.35 -39.28
N SER A 112 -25.14 -6.56 -38.86
CA SER A 112 -25.31 -7.00 -37.48
C SER A 112 -24.32 -6.28 -36.58
N MET A 113 -24.56 -6.36 -35.28
CA MET A 113 -23.74 -5.68 -34.27
C MET A 113 -23.44 -6.62 -33.12
N VAL A 114 -22.17 -6.65 -32.72
CA VAL A 114 -21.70 -7.31 -31.51
C VAL A 114 -21.82 -6.33 -30.35
N VAL A 115 -22.43 -6.77 -29.25
CA VAL A 115 -22.43 -6.06 -27.98
C VAL A 115 -21.62 -6.91 -27.00
N ALA A 116 -20.43 -6.44 -26.63
CA ALA A 116 -19.58 -7.11 -25.65
C ALA A 116 -19.89 -6.55 -24.26
N PHE A 117 -20.58 -7.36 -23.45
CA PHE A 117 -21.05 -7.02 -22.11
C PHE A 117 -20.26 -7.79 -21.05
N GLY A 118 -19.21 -7.18 -20.51
CA GLY A 118 -18.37 -7.83 -19.50
C GLY A 118 -17.04 -7.15 -19.23
N GLY A 119 -16.11 -7.89 -18.65
CA GLY A 119 -14.76 -7.40 -18.32
C GLY A 119 -13.77 -7.42 -19.48
N GLY A 120 -12.51 -7.10 -19.19
CA GLY A 120 -11.46 -6.94 -20.20
C GLY A 120 -11.15 -8.20 -21.00
N ALA A 121 -11.26 -9.38 -20.40
CA ALA A 121 -11.02 -10.65 -21.09
C ALA A 121 -12.10 -10.93 -22.16
N LEU A 122 -13.37 -10.74 -21.81
CA LEU A 122 -14.50 -10.86 -22.72
C LEU A 122 -14.40 -9.86 -23.87
N MET A 123 -14.15 -8.59 -23.56
CA MET A 123 -14.05 -7.52 -24.56
C MET A 123 -12.92 -7.78 -25.55
N ASN A 124 -11.79 -8.34 -25.09
CA ASN A 124 -10.69 -8.74 -25.95
C ASN A 124 -11.10 -9.79 -26.98
N VAL A 125 -11.73 -10.89 -26.56
CA VAL A 125 -12.12 -11.97 -27.49
C VAL A 125 -13.29 -11.56 -28.38
N ALA A 126 -14.29 -10.86 -27.84
CA ALA A 126 -15.42 -10.35 -28.61
C ALA A 126 -14.98 -9.26 -29.60
N GLY A 127 -14.03 -8.41 -29.22
CA GLY A 127 -13.44 -7.39 -30.09
C GLY A 127 -12.59 -7.99 -31.21
N LEU A 128 -11.82 -9.05 -30.92
CA LEU A 128 -11.07 -9.78 -31.96
C LEU A 128 -12.03 -10.51 -32.91
N TRP A 129 -13.09 -11.11 -32.38
CA TRP A 129 -14.14 -11.69 -33.20
C TRP A 129 -14.77 -10.64 -34.13
N ALA A 130 -15.19 -9.50 -33.59
CA ALA A 130 -15.80 -8.43 -34.38
C ALA A 130 -14.85 -7.86 -35.46
N SER A 131 -13.54 -7.81 -35.19
CA SER A 131 -12.55 -7.28 -36.14
C SER A 131 -12.37 -8.19 -37.36
N ILE A 132 -12.48 -9.51 -37.19
CA ILE A 132 -12.27 -10.49 -38.28
C ILE A 132 -13.60 -10.95 -38.91
N PHE A 133 -14.70 -10.95 -38.14
CA PHE A 133 -15.99 -11.39 -38.62
C PHE A 133 -16.53 -10.44 -39.68
N TYR A 134 -16.82 -10.97 -40.87
CA TYR A 134 -17.09 -10.20 -42.08
C TYR A 134 -16.02 -9.13 -42.44
N ARG A 135 -14.78 -9.28 -41.95
CA ARG A 135 -13.69 -8.28 -42.05
C ARG A 135 -13.98 -6.96 -41.31
N GLY A 136 -14.80 -7.03 -40.26
CA GLY A 136 -15.20 -5.89 -39.44
C GLY A 136 -16.72 -5.82 -39.33
N THR A 137 -17.22 -6.12 -38.14
CA THR A 137 -18.62 -5.97 -37.74
C THR A 137 -18.74 -4.89 -36.67
N LYS A 138 -19.84 -4.12 -36.68
CA LYS A 138 -20.10 -3.10 -35.65
C LYS A 138 -19.95 -3.70 -34.25
N LEU A 139 -19.26 -2.99 -33.37
CA LEU A 139 -18.95 -3.43 -32.02
C LEU A 139 -19.31 -2.35 -31.01
N ILE A 140 -20.08 -2.69 -29.99
CA ILE A 140 -20.33 -1.83 -28.83
C ILE A 140 -19.72 -2.50 -27.60
N TYR A 141 -19.06 -1.69 -26.77
CA TYR A 141 -18.55 -2.08 -25.48
C TYR A 141 -19.47 -1.63 -24.36
N VAL A 142 -19.82 -2.56 -23.47
CA VAL A 142 -20.53 -2.31 -22.21
C VAL A 142 -19.68 -2.93 -21.08
N PRO A 143 -18.64 -2.23 -20.61
CA PRO A 143 -17.70 -2.75 -19.61
C PRO A 143 -18.35 -2.91 -18.24
N THR A 144 -18.06 -4.02 -17.55
CA THR A 144 -18.62 -4.31 -16.21
C THR A 144 -17.60 -4.32 -15.07
N THR A 145 -16.30 -4.31 -15.39
CA THR A 145 -15.22 -4.25 -14.39
C THR A 145 -14.59 -2.87 -14.39
N LEU A 146 -14.17 -2.39 -13.21
CA LEU A 146 -13.49 -1.08 -13.08
C LEU A 146 -12.30 -0.97 -14.05
N LEU A 147 -11.47 -2.01 -14.12
CA LEU A 147 -10.33 -2.07 -15.04
C LEU A 147 -10.75 -1.87 -16.51
N ALA A 148 -11.77 -2.62 -16.96
CA ALA A 148 -12.23 -2.51 -18.33
C ALA A 148 -12.77 -1.11 -18.66
N MET A 149 -13.45 -0.45 -17.73
CA MET A 149 -14.08 0.85 -17.94
C MET A 149 -13.11 1.97 -18.28
N HIS A 150 -11.88 1.96 -17.76
CA HIS A 150 -10.90 3.03 -17.97
C HIS A 150 -9.60 2.60 -18.66
N ASP A 151 -9.24 1.32 -18.66
CA ASP A 151 -7.97 0.84 -19.24
C ASP A 151 -8.15 0.05 -20.54
N VAL A 152 -9.17 -0.83 -20.61
CA VAL A 152 -9.42 -1.67 -21.80
C VAL A 152 -10.20 -0.90 -22.87
N THR A 153 -11.22 -0.14 -22.47
CA THR A 153 -11.98 0.75 -23.39
C THR A 153 -11.12 1.85 -24.00
N THR A 154 -10.05 2.23 -23.31
CA THR A 154 -9.06 3.21 -23.76
C THR A 154 -7.92 2.57 -24.54
N SER A 155 -8.10 1.37 -25.10
CA SER A 155 -7.16 0.76 -26.03
C SER A 155 -7.89 0.22 -27.25
N LEU A 156 -7.21 0.19 -28.40
CA LEU A 156 -7.71 -0.51 -29.59
C LEU A 156 -7.31 -1.99 -29.60
N LYS A 157 -6.47 -2.44 -28.67
CA LYS A 157 -5.96 -3.82 -28.61
C LYS A 157 -7.12 -4.80 -28.36
N THR A 158 -7.24 -5.80 -29.23
CA THR A 158 -8.12 -6.96 -29.05
C THR A 158 -7.31 -8.23 -29.23
N SER A 159 -7.57 -9.26 -28.42
CA SER A 159 -6.65 -10.41 -28.37
C SER A 159 -7.25 -11.70 -27.81
N ILE A 160 -6.56 -12.80 -28.09
CA ILE A 160 -6.68 -14.08 -27.40
C ILE A 160 -5.30 -14.54 -26.91
N CYS A 161 -5.29 -15.53 -26.03
CA CYS A 161 -4.11 -16.17 -25.49
C CYS A 161 -3.84 -17.49 -26.24
N SER A 162 -2.58 -17.77 -26.54
CA SER A 162 -2.16 -19.01 -27.20
C SER A 162 -0.78 -19.45 -26.72
N GLN A 163 -0.58 -20.77 -26.62
CA GLN A 163 0.68 -21.37 -26.15
C GLN A 163 1.14 -20.88 -24.76
N GLY A 164 0.19 -20.66 -23.85
CA GLY A 164 0.48 -20.20 -22.49
C GLY A 164 0.96 -18.74 -22.37
N ARG A 165 0.92 -17.98 -23.46
CA ARG A 165 1.26 -16.55 -23.48
C ARG A 165 -0.02 -15.71 -23.47
N LYS A 166 -0.01 -14.62 -22.69
CA LYS A 166 -1.12 -13.67 -22.64
C LYS A 166 -1.12 -12.76 -23.87
N ASN A 167 -2.30 -12.52 -24.44
CA ASN A 167 -2.58 -11.47 -25.44
C ASN A 167 -1.70 -11.52 -26.71
N ASN A 168 -1.17 -12.68 -27.07
CA ASN A 168 -0.14 -12.81 -28.10
C ASN A 168 -0.68 -12.97 -29.54
N ILE A 169 -1.99 -13.11 -29.71
CA ILE A 169 -2.65 -13.13 -31.02
C ILE A 169 -3.79 -12.13 -30.98
N GLY A 170 -3.81 -11.15 -31.88
CA GLY A 170 -4.76 -10.04 -31.77
C GLY A 170 -4.79 -9.09 -32.97
N SER A 171 -5.57 -8.03 -32.81
CA SER A 171 -5.73 -6.94 -33.79
C SER A 171 -5.91 -5.60 -33.09
N TYR A 172 -5.92 -4.51 -33.85
CA TYR A 172 -6.37 -3.20 -33.37
C TYR A 172 -7.73 -2.88 -33.99
N TYR A 173 -8.77 -2.75 -33.17
CA TYR A 173 -10.13 -2.58 -33.65
C TYR A 173 -10.94 -1.65 -32.76
N ALA A 174 -11.47 -0.58 -33.34
CA ALA A 174 -12.26 0.41 -32.62
C ALA A 174 -13.72 -0.03 -32.52
N PRO A 175 -14.35 0.00 -31.32
CA PRO A 175 -15.79 -0.08 -31.22
C PRO A 175 -16.43 1.18 -31.82
N ILE A 176 -17.74 1.11 -32.13
CA ILE A 176 -18.52 2.26 -32.59
C ILE A 176 -19.11 3.07 -31.43
N ALA A 177 -19.18 2.48 -30.22
CA ALA A 177 -19.56 3.16 -29.00
C ALA A 177 -19.04 2.43 -27.75
N ILE A 178 -18.80 3.19 -26.68
CA ILE A 178 -18.44 2.69 -25.34
C ILE A 178 -19.48 3.19 -24.34
N LEU A 179 -20.20 2.27 -23.69
CA LEU A 179 -21.34 2.60 -22.82
C LEU A 179 -21.05 2.13 -21.40
N ILE A 180 -20.69 3.05 -20.51
CA ILE A 180 -20.23 2.76 -19.15
C ILE A 180 -21.34 3.07 -18.14
N ASP A 181 -21.77 2.04 -17.43
CA ASP A 181 -22.64 2.14 -16.26
C ASP A 181 -21.84 1.76 -15.01
N VAL A 182 -21.59 2.75 -14.15
CA VAL A 182 -20.78 2.59 -12.92
C VAL A 182 -21.46 1.66 -11.92
N ALA A 183 -22.77 1.46 -12.02
CA ALA A 183 -23.52 0.61 -11.09
C ALA A 183 -23.03 -0.85 -11.07
N PHE A 184 -22.38 -1.34 -12.13
CA PHE A 184 -21.77 -2.68 -12.14
C PHE A 184 -20.68 -2.85 -11.07
N CYS A 185 -19.98 -1.77 -10.71
CA CYS A 185 -18.95 -1.78 -9.67
C CYS A 185 -19.50 -2.20 -8.28
N ARG A 186 -20.80 -2.02 -8.01
CA ARG A 186 -21.43 -2.39 -6.74
C ARG A 186 -21.43 -3.90 -6.48
N THR A 187 -21.34 -4.72 -7.53
CA THR A 187 -21.28 -6.19 -7.45
C THR A 187 -19.90 -6.75 -7.76
N LEU A 188 -18.91 -5.86 -8.01
CA LEU A 188 -17.60 -6.26 -8.47
C LEU A 188 -16.82 -6.94 -7.33
N PRO A 189 -16.27 -8.15 -7.56
CA PRO A 189 -15.43 -8.79 -6.55
C PRO A 189 -14.24 -7.90 -6.18
N ARG A 190 -13.86 -7.93 -4.90
CA ARG A 190 -12.73 -7.16 -4.37
C ARG A 190 -11.45 -7.28 -5.22
N PRO A 191 -11.03 -8.48 -5.72
CA PRO A 191 -9.87 -8.58 -6.61
C PRO A 191 -9.99 -7.72 -7.87
N GLU A 192 -11.14 -7.75 -8.54
CA GLU A 192 -11.37 -6.99 -9.79
C GLU A 192 -11.41 -5.48 -9.54
N LEU A 193 -11.93 -5.06 -8.38
CA LEU A 193 -11.89 -3.66 -7.95
C LEU A 193 -10.44 -3.19 -7.74
N PHE A 194 -9.63 -3.98 -7.02
CA PHE A 194 -8.21 -3.65 -6.80
C PHE A 194 -7.38 -3.71 -8.08
N SER A 195 -7.73 -4.60 -9.02
CA SER A 195 -7.13 -4.62 -10.35
C SER A 195 -7.36 -3.30 -11.09
N GLY A 196 -8.58 -2.76 -11.07
CA GLY A 196 -8.87 -1.46 -11.68
C GLY A 196 -8.24 -0.28 -10.96
N LEU A 197 -8.20 -0.30 -9.62
CA LEU A 197 -7.60 0.78 -8.82
C LEU A 197 -6.09 0.86 -8.98
N GLY A 198 -5.40 -0.27 -9.11
CA GLY A 198 -3.94 -0.27 -9.33
C GLY A 198 -3.55 0.42 -10.63
N GLU A 199 -4.32 0.23 -11.70
CA GLU A 199 -4.09 0.95 -12.96
C GLU A 199 -4.39 2.45 -12.86
N LEU A 200 -5.39 2.83 -12.06
CA LEU A 200 -5.63 4.25 -11.75
C LEU A 200 -4.47 4.85 -10.95
N ALA A 201 -3.89 4.09 -10.01
CA ALA A 201 -2.70 4.52 -9.26
C ALA A 201 -1.50 4.72 -10.20
N LYS A 202 -1.31 3.81 -11.16
CA LYS A 202 -0.31 3.96 -12.23
C LYS A 202 -0.51 5.23 -13.02
N ASN A 203 -1.72 5.46 -13.54
CA ASN A 203 -2.03 6.68 -14.29
C ASN A 203 -1.82 7.95 -13.45
N ALA A 204 -2.16 7.89 -12.17
CA ALA A 204 -1.96 8.98 -11.21
C ALA A 204 -0.46 9.28 -10.98
N ALA A 205 0.38 8.26 -10.83
CA ALA A 205 1.83 8.42 -10.71
C ALA A 205 2.47 8.96 -11.99
N LEU A 206 2.06 8.43 -13.15
CA LEU A 206 2.57 8.80 -14.47
C LEU A 206 2.29 10.26 -14.82
N LEU A 207 1.08 10.76 -14.55
CA LEU A 207 0.64 12.09 -14.99
C LEU A 207 0.65 13.16 -13.87
N GLY A 208 0.75 12.75 -12.60
CA GLY A 208 0.76 13.67 -11.47
C GLY A 208 -0.46 14.61 -11.42
N GLY A 209 -0.28 15.78 -10.80
CA GLY A 209 -1.25 16.87 -10.81
C GLY A 209 -2.66 16.44 -10.40
N LYS A 210 -3.67 16.77 -11.23
CA LYS A 210 -5.08 16.44 -10.96
C LYS A 210 -5.34 14.94 -10.81
N HIS A 211 -4.55 14.09 -11.46
CA HIS A 211 -4.72 12.64 -11.41
C HIS A 211 -4.24 12.08 -10.07
N ALA A 212 -3.05 12.52 -9.63
CA ALA A 212 -2.52 12.20 -8.29
C ALA A 212 -3.43 12.72 -7.18
N GLU A 213 -3.87 13.98 -7.27
CA GLU A 213 -4.74 14.58 -6.25
C GLU A 213 -6.12 13.89 -6.19
N GLY A 214 -6.73 13.63 -7.36
CA GLY A 214 -8.00 12.93 -7.43
C GLY A 214 -7.93 11.51 -6.87
N PHE A 215 -6.85 10.78 -7.17
CA PHE A 215 -6.60 9.45 -6.62
C PHE A 215 -6.41 9.49 -5.10
N ARG A 216 -5.57 10.40 -4.57
CA ARG A 216 -5.37 10.56 -3.12
C ARG A 216 -6.67 10.91 -2.40
N THR A 217 -7.45 11.83 -2.96
CA THR A 217 -8.75 12.23 -2.42
C THR A 217 -9.69 11.03 -2.34
N ALA A 218 -9.81 10.26 -3.42
CA ALA A 218 -10.72 9.12 -3.48
C ALA A 218 -10.32 7.96 -2.54
N LEU A 219 -9.03 7.77 -2.29
CA LEU A 219 -8.53 6.70 -1.41
C LEU A 219 -8.19 7.17 0.02
N SER A 220 -8.52 8.42 0.37
CA SER A 220 -8.38 8.95 1.73
C SER A 220 -9.22 8.15 2.74
N SER A 221 -8.75 8.04 3.99
CA SER A 221 -9.39 7.22 5.04
C SER A 221 -10.84 7.61 5.30
N ASP A 222 -11.14 8.90 5.22
CA ASP A 222 -12.45 9.45 5.56
C ASP A 222 -13.50 9.21 4.47
N ARG A 223 -13.08 8.72 3.31
CA ARG A 223 -13.92 8.49 2.12
C ARG A 223 -14.16 7.01 1.85
N ILE A 224 -13.29 6.14 2.35
CA ILE A 224 -13.43 4.69 2.23
C ILE A 224 -14.26 4.17 3.39
N ASN A 225 -15.32 3.41 3.10
CA ASN A 225 -16.29 2.87 4.07
C ASN A 225 -17.10 3.93 4.85
N ALA A 226 -17.15 5.18 4.37
CA ALA A 226 -17.82 6.30 5.04
C ALA A 226 -19.33 6.06 5.27
N GLU A 227 -19.98 5.27 4.41
CA GLU A 227 -21.42 4.95 4.50
C GLU A 227 -21.72 3.58 5.13
N HIS A 228 -20.74 2.69 5.30
CA HIS A 228 -20.98 1.27 5.59
C HIS A 228 -20.51 0.77 6.96
N GLY A 229 -19.93 1.62 7.83
CA GLY A 229 -19.68 1.28 9.24
C GLY A 229 -18.89 -0.04 9.40
N GLY A 230 -17.62 0.00 8.99
CA GLY A 230 -16.86 -1.20 8.61
C GLY A 230 -16.68 -2.31 9.66
N SER A 231 -16.51 -3.52 9.12
CA SER A 231 -15.53 -4.48 9.61
C SER A 231 -14.33 -4.46 8.64
N GLY A 232 -13.12 -4.79 9.11
CA GLY A 232 -11.84 -4.57 8.39
C GLY A 232 -11.67 -5.24 7.02
N ASP A 233 -12.67 -5.99 6.53
CA ASP A 233 -12.68 -6.64 5.22
C ASP A 233 -13.50 -5.91 4.15
N GLU A 234 -14.34 -4.96 4.54
CA GLU A 234 -15.16 -4.18 3.60
C GLU A 234 -14.33 -3.03 3.03
N PHE A 235 -14.22 -2.98 1.71
CA PHE A 235 -13.70 -1.83 0.97
C PHE A 235 -14.82 -1.40 0.02
N ALA A 236 -15.52 -0.34 0.40
CA ALA A 236 -16.56 0.27 -0.41
C ALA A 236 -16.15 1.71 -0.77
N MET A 237 -16.34 2.05 -2.04
CA MET A 237 -16.18 3.41 -2.55
C MET A 237 -17.54 3.96 -2.93
N ASP A 238 -17.73 5.25 -2.67
CA ASP A 238 -18.89 5.98 -3.15
C ASP A 238 -18.94 5.99 -4.69
N ASP A 239 -20.14 5.85 -5.25
CA ASP A 239 -20.36 5.77 -6.70
C ASP A 239 -19.92 7.06 -7.41
N THR A 240 -20.13 8.22 -6.77
CA THR A 240 -19.71 9.51 -7.33
C THR A 240 -18.19 9.58 -7.41
N MET A 241 -17.48 9.13 -6.37
CA MET A 241 -16.02 9.05 -6.37
C MET A 241 -15.49 8.05 -7.41
N LEU A 242 -16.13 6.89 -7.58
CA LEU A 242 -15.78 5.94 -8.62
C LEU A 242 -15.95 6.56 -10.02
N MET A 243 -17.05 7.27 -10.25
CA MET A 243 -17.29 7.96 -11.51
C MET A 243 -16.25 9.04 -11.80
N GLN A 244 -15.83 9.82 -10.79
CA GLN A 244 -14.75 10.80 -10.91
C GLN A 244 -13.40 10.15 -11.22
N LEU A 245 -13.07 9.06 -10.53
CA LEU A 245 -11.84 8.30 -10.79
C LEU A 245 -11.81 7.71 -12.20
N LEU A 246 -12.94 7.18 -12.67
CA LEU A 246 -13.08 6.68 -14.03
C LEU A 246 -12.85 7.78 -15.06
N ALA A 247 -13.45 8.96 -14.87
CA ALA A 247 -13.24 10.09 -15.75
C ALA A 247 -11.75 10.52 -15.78
N LEU A 248 -11.08 10.55 -14.64
CA LEU A 248 -9.64 10.83 -14.56
C LEU A 248 -8.79 9.75 -15.24
N GLY A 249 -9.12 8.47 -15.05
CA GLY A 249 -8.42 7.36 -15.70
C GLY A 249 -8.54 7.40 -17.22
N ILE A 250 -9.76 7.65 -17.72
CA ILE A 250 -10.01 7.80 -19.15
C ILE A 250 -9.26 9.01 -19.72
N ASP A 251 -9.34 10.17 -19.06
CA ASP A 251 -8.63 11.38 -19.45
C ASP A 251 -7.11 11.15 -19.51
N ALA A 252 -6.55 10.46 -18.51
CA ALA A 252 -5.13 10.14 -18.46
C ALA A 252 -4.67 9.37 -19.70
N LYS A 253 -5.34 8.24 -20.02
CA LYS A 253 -4.97 7.45 -21.21
C LYS A 253 -5.23 8.19 -22.51
N MET A 254 -6.38 8.85 -22.65
CA MET A 254 -6.70 9.59 -23.88
C MET A 254 -5.72 10.73 -24.17
N SER A 255 -5.18 11.39 -23.14
CA SER A 255 -4.18 12.46 -23.32
C SER A 255 -2.92 12.01 -24.07
N VAL A 256 -2.54 10.73 -23.94
CA VAL A 256 -1.37 10.14 -24.61
C VAL A 256 -1.77 9.48 -25.92
N LEU A 257 -2.86 8.71 -25.92
CA LEU A 257 -3.30 7.91 -27.07
C LEU A 257 -3.92 8.74 -28.19
N ALA A 258 -4.27 10.00 -27.92
CA ALA A 258 -4.56 11.00 -28.95
C ALA A 258 -3.40 11.21 -29.94
N THR A 259 -2.18 10.75 -29.61
CA THR A 259 -1.01 10.82 -30.51
C THR A 259 -0.37 9.46 -30.82
N ASP A 260 -0.71 8.41 -30.06
CA ASP A 260 -0.17 7.05 -30.22
C ASP A 260 -1.26 5.98 -30.06
N ALA A 261 -2.15 5.89 -31.05
CA ALA A 261 -3.30 5.00 -31.05
C ALA A 261 -2.98 3.50 -30.88
N TYR A 262 -1.75 3.08 -31.17
CA TYR A 262 -1.33 1.67 -31.12
C TYR A 262 -0.39 1.36 -29.95
N GLU A 263 -0.10 2.35 -29.11
CA GLU A 263 0.76 2.22 -27.92
C GLU A 263 2.16 1.69 -28.28
N LYS A 264 2.77 2.22 -29.35
CA LYS A 264 4.08 1.77 -29.84
C LYS A 264 5.20 2.76 -29.55
N THR A 265 4.87 3.97 -29.12
CA THR A 265 5.83 5.05 -28.85
C THR A 265 5.55 5.67 -27.48
N SER A 266 4.82 6.79 -27.41
CA SER A 266 4.52 7.49 -26.16
C SER A 266 3.60 6.69 -25.25
N GLY A 267 2.76 5.80 -25.78
CA GLY A 267 1.90 4.91 -24.99
C GLY A 267 2.66 3.89 -24.15
N MET A 268 3.95 3.66 -24.42
CA MET A 268 4.79 2.75 -23.63
C MET A 268 4.90 3.17 -22.16
N ILE A 269 4.63 4.43 -21.81
CA ILE A 269 4.61 4.85 -20.41
C ILE A 269 3.60 4.06 -19.57
N PHE A 270 2.51 3.56 -20.17
CA PHE A 270 1.51 2.78 -19.46
C PHE A 270 1.97 1.37 -19.08
N GLU A 271 3.16 0.95 -19.52
CA GLU A 271 3.82 -0.27 -19.08
C GLU A 271 4.60 -0.08 -17.77
N TYR A 272 4.50 1.10 -17.12
CA TYR A 272 5.15 1.38 -15.84
C TYR A 272 4.80 0.36 -14.76
N GLY A 273 5.82 -0.23 -14.16
CA GLY A 273 5.70 -1.27 -13.14
C GLY A 273 5.32 -2.65 -13.67
N HIS A 274 5.02 -2.81 -14.97
CA HIS A 274 4.50 -4.08 -15.49
C HIS A 274 5.56 -5.18 -15.55
N THR A 275 6.86 -4.84 -15.65
CA THR A 275 7.92 -5.86 -15.75
C THR A 275 7.96 -6.74 -14.51
N VAL A 276 8.02 -6.11 -13.33
CA VAL A 276 8.08 -6.81 -12.05
C VAL A 276 6.69 -7.28 -11.61
N SER A 277 5.63 -6.54 -11.96
CA SER A 277 4.25 -6.96 -11.71
C SER A 277 3.94 -8.34 -12.31
N HIS A 278 4.16 -8.50 -13.62
CA HIS A 278 3.87 -9.77 -14.30
C HIS A 278 4.67 -10.93 -13.72
N ALA A 279 5.91 -10.67 -13.31
CA ALA A 279 6.76 -11.65 -12.66
C ALA A 279 6.21 -12.07 -11.29
N ILE A 280 5.77 -11.11 -10.45
CA ILE A 280 5.14 -11.38 -9.15
C ILE A 280 3.84 -12.17 -9.34
N GLU A 281 2.95 -11.73 -10.23
CA GLU A 281 1.69 -12.43 -10.52
C GLU A 281 1.94 -13.89 -10.91
N LYS A 282 2.86 -14.11 -11.85
CA LYS A 282 3.20 -15.46 -12.32
C LYS A 282 3.89 -16.31 -11.26
N ALA A 283 4.71 -15.71 -10.39
CA ALA A 283 5.40 -16.44 -9.33
C ALA A 283 4.43 -16.94 -8.25
N TYR A 284 3.37 -16.18 -7.95
CA TYR A 284 2.30 -16.62 -7.06
C TYR A 284 1.30 -17.59 -7.73
N GLY A 285 1.16 -17.49 -9.05
CA GLY A 285 0.18 -18.22 -9.84
C GLY A 285 -0.93 -17.31 -10.35
N ASP A 286 -1.41 -17.59 -11.57
CA ASP A 286 -2.43 -16.77 -12.23
C ASP A 286 -3.68 -16.62 -11.36
N GLY A 287 -4.13 -15.38 -11.16
CA GLY A 287 -5.33 -15.05 -10.40
C GLY A 287 -5.15 -14.96 -8.87
N VAL A 288 -3.97 -15.28 -8.34
CA VAL A 288 -3.68 -15.18 -6.89
C VAL A 288 -3.46 -13.73 -6.46
N VAL A 289 -2.64 -13.00 -7.22
CA VAL A 289 -2.40 -11.57 -7.02
C VAL A 289 -3.24 -10.79 -8.02
N PRO A 290 -4.14 -9.88 -7.59
CA PRO A 290 -4.87 -9.01 -8.51
C PRO A 290 -3.91 -8.19 -9.36
N HIS A 291 -4.21 -8.01 -10.65
CA HIS A 291 -3.29 -7.40 -11.61
C HIS A 291 -2.79 -6.01 -11.17
N GLY A 292 -3.72 -5.11 -10.87
CA GLY A 292 -3.42 -3.77 -10.38
C GLY A 292 -2.64 -3.75 -9.06
N LEU A 293 -2.80 -4.77 -8.21
CA LEU A 293 -1.98 -4.89 -7.00
C LEU A 293 -0.53 -5.23 -7.37
N GLY A 294 -0.34 -6.17 -8.31
CA GLY A 294 0.96 -6.48 -8.90
C GLY A 294 1.61 -5.24 -9.51
N VAL A 295 0.84 -4.44 -10.28
CA VAL A 295 1.31 -3.20 -10.91
C VAL A 295 1.80 -2.21 -9.85
N ALA A 296 1.05 -2.02 -8.76
CA ALA A 296 1.48 -1.16 -7.67
C ALA A 296 2.79 -1.62 -7.00
N TYR A 297 3.00 -2.93 -6.82
CA TYR A 297 4.29 -3.45 -6.37
C TYR A 297 5.41 -3.23 -7.39
N GLY A 298 5.14 -3.44 -8.68
CA GLY A 298 6.12 -3.18 -9.73
C GLY A 298 6.51 -1.70 -9.86
N MET A 299 5.58 -0.78 -9.60
CA MET A 299 5.88 0.66 -9.50
C MET A 299 6.83 0.96 -8.34
N LEU A 300 6.65 0.33 -7.17
CA LEU A 300 7.58 0.46 -6.04
C LEU A 300 8.98 -0.09 -6.37
N SER A 301 9.07 -1.18 -7.13
CA SER A 301 10.36 -1.67 -7.63
C SER A 301 11.02 -0.68 -8.58
N SER A 302 10.23 -0.06 -9.45
CA SER A 302 10.71 0.90 -10.44
C SER A 302 11.17 2.21 -9.79
N SER A 303 10.43 2.71 -8.78
CA SER A 303 10.82 3.90 -8.02
C SER A 303 12.09 3.67 -7.22
N TYR A 304 12.27 2.48 -6.63
CA TYR A 304 13.53 2.08 -5.98
C TYR A 304 14.70 2.09 -6.97
N ALA A 305 14.55 1.47 -8.14
CA ALA A 305 15.60 1.48 -9.16
C ALA A 305 15.93 2.91 -9.63
N ALA A 306 14.93 3.77 -9.81
CA ALA A 306 15.13 5.17 -10.18
C ALA A 306 15.91 5.95 -9.10
N GLU A 307 15.63 5.71 -7.82
CA GLU A 307 16.40 6.29 -6.71
C GLU A 307 17.86 5.80 -6.70
N GLN A 308 18.09 4.49 -6.86
CA GLN A 308 19.45 3.92 -6.89
C GLN A 308 20.29 4.42 -8.07
N LEU A 309 19.65 4.82 -9.16
CA LEU A 309 20.30 5.45 -10.32
C LEU A 309 20.52 6.97 -10.16
N GLY A 310 20.03 7.57 -9.07
CA GLY A 310 20.05 9.02 -8.86
C GLY A 310 19.10 9.80 -9.80
N LEU A 311 18.11 9.12 -10.39
CA LEU A 311 17.11 9.73 -11.27
C LEU A 311 15.93 10.33 -10.48
N MET A 312 15.60 9.72 -9.35
CA MET A 312 14.54 10.15 -8.43
C MET A 312 15.15 10.47 -7.07
N THR A 313 14.76 11.58 -6.44
CA THR A 313 15.24 11.91 -5.08
C THR A 313 14.51 11.06 -4.03
N PRO A 314 15.08 10.86 -2.84
CA PRO A 314 14.41 10.14 -1.76
C PRO A 314 13.03 10.74 -1.41
N GLU A 315 12.91 12.06 -1.43
CA GLU A 315 11.64 12.77 -1.15
C GLU A 315 10.60 12.51 -2.25
N ALA A 316 11.01 12.58 -3.52
CA ALA A 316 10.13 12.30 -4.65
C ALA A 316 9.69 10.83 -4.68
N ARG A 317 10.58 9.91 -4.31
CA ARG A 317 10.27 8.49 -4.15
C ARG A 317 9.28 8.28 -3.01
N GLN A 318 9.48 8.92 -1.86
CA GLN A 318 8.55 8.82 -0.74
C GLN A 318 7.13 9.23 -1.16
N GLU A 319 6.99 10.38 -1.83
CA GLU A 319 5.69 10.86 -2.30
C GLU A 319 5.01 9.87 -3.26
N HIS A 320 5.78 9.32 -4.20
CA HIS A 320 5.33 8.29 -5.14
C HIS A 320 4.89 7.01 -4.41
N ASP A 321 5.74 6.50 -3.51
CA ASP A 321 5.50 5.23 -2.81
C ASP A 321 4.27 5.35 -1.89
N GLU A 322 4.07 6.51 -1.23
CA GLU A 322 2.88 6.80 -0.44
C GLU A 322 1.57 6.65 -1.24
N LEU A 323 1.57 7.04 -2.52
CA LEU A 323 0.41 6.86 -3.40
C LEU A 323 0.11 5.38 -3.63
N CYS A 324 1.14 4.56 -3.87
CA CYS A 324 1.00 3.12 -4.02
C CYS A 324 0.51 2.47 -2.72
N TRP A 325 1.04 2.91 -1.57
CA TRP A 325 0.67 2.41 -0.25
C TRP A 325 -0.76 2.72 0.16
N LEU A 326 -1.45 3.67 -0.49
CA LEU A 326 -2.89 3.81 -0.33
C LEU A 326 -3.60 2.49 -0.68
N LEU A 327 -3.19 1.77 -1.73
CA LEU A 327 -3.78 0.49 -2.08
C LEU A 327 -3.16 -0.66 -1.30
N LEU A 328 -1.83 -0.76 -1.29
CA LEU A 328 -1.12 -1.96 -0.83
C LEU A 328 -1.31 -2.24 0.67
N LYS A 329 -1.52 -1.20 1.50
CA LYS A 329 -1.82 -1.39 2.94
C LYS A 329 -3.17 -2.07 3.19
N ARG A 330 -4.08 -2.02 2.21
CA ARG A 330 -5.43 -2.59 2.30
C ARG A 330 -5.49 -4.02 1.80
N TRP A 331 -4.53 -4.42 0.97
CA TRP A 331 -4.40 -5.79 0.49
C TRP A 331 -2.91 -6.12 0.27
N PRO A 332 -2.21 -6.59 1.31
CA PRO A 332 -0.81 -7.00 1.17
C PRO A 332 -0.68 -8.30 0.39
N LEU A 333 0.51 -8.57 -0.15
CA LEU A 333 0.80 -9.85 -0.82
C LEU A 333 0.55 -11.06 0.08
N PRO A 334 0.06 -12.19 -0.49
CA PRO A 334 -0.14 -13.40 0.27
C PRO A 334 1.18 -14.04 0.72
N HIS A 335 1.10 -14.82 1.80
CA HIS A 335 2.19 -15.65 2.31
C HIS A 335 1.93 -17.15 2.03
N PRO A 336 2.98 -17.97 1.82
CA PRO A 336 4.39 -17.60 1.73
C PRO A 336 4.69 -16.82 0.45
N ARG A 337 5.73 -15.99 0.48
CA ARG A 337 6.20 -15.28 -0.71
C ARG A 337 7.09 -16.22 -1.55
N PRO A 338 7.04 -16.15 -2.89
CA PRO A 338 7.95 -16.89 -3.75
C PRO A 338 9.40 -16.37 -3.57
N SER A 339 10.38 -17.15 -4.03
CA SER A 339 11.79 -16.73 -3.93
C SER A 339 12.10 -15.55 -4.85
N VAL A 340 13.09 -14.74 -4.47
CA VAL A 340 13.66 -13.69 -5.33
C VAL A 340 14.08 -14.28 -6.67
N GLU A 341 14.73 -15.44 -6.65
CA GLU A 341 15.19 -16.15 -7.85
C GLU A 341 14.03 -16.54 -8.77
N THR A 342 12.92 -17.02 -8.20
CA THR A 342 11.72 -17.36 -8.98
C THR A 342 11.13 -16.13 -9.68
N VAL A 343 10.97 -15.02 -8.95
CA VAL A 343 10.44 -13.77 -9.52
C VAL A 343 11.38 -13.23 -10.59
N MET A 344 12.69 -13.16 -10.31
CA MET A 344 13.68 -12.68 -11.27
C MET A 344 13.73 -13.54 -12.54
N ALA A 345 13.67 -14.88 -12.42
CA ALA A 345 13.64 -15.77 -13.57
C ALA A 345 12.42 -15.55 -14.49
N LEU A 346 11.31 -15.06 -13.95
CA LEU A 346 10.11 -14.67 -14.71
C LEU A 346 10.24 -13.26 -15.29
N ALA A 347 10.74 -12.29 -14.51
CA ALA A 347 10.97 -10.91 -14.98
C ALA A 347 11.93 -10.86 -16.18
N MET A 348 12.93 -11.74 -16.21
CA MET A 348 13.89 -11.85 -17.33
C MET A 348 13.28 -12.43 -18.62
N LYS A 349 12.04 -12.91 -18.57
CA LYS A 349 11.28 -13.39 -19.74
C LYS A 349 10.22 -12.38 -20.20
N ASP A 350 10.20 -11.18 -19.63
CA ASP A 350 9.28 -10.12 -20.01
C ASP A 350 9.43 -9.75 -21.49
N SER A 351 8.30 -9.48 -22.16
CA SER A 351 8.26 -9.21 -23.60
C SER A 351 8.94 -7.90 -24.01
N LYS A 352 9.20 -6.99 -23.06
CA LYS A 352 9.93 -5.75 -23.32
C LYS A 352 11.43 -5.99 -23.49
N ARG A 353 11.95 -7.12 -23.00
CA ARG A 353 13.36 -7.49 -23.14
C ARG A 353 13.73 -7.62 -24.62
N GLY A 354 14.85 -7.00 -25.00
CA GLY A 354 15.34 -6.91 -26.37
C GLY A 354 14.99 -5.59 -27.06
N ILE A 355 14.04 -4.81 -26.54
CA ILE A 355 13.72 -3.49 -27.10
C ILE A 355 14.85 -2.49 -26.82
N THR A 356 15.45 -2.55 -25.64
CA THR A 356 16.50 -1.59 -25.23
C THR A 356 17.92 -2.13 -25.40
N SER A 357 18.07 -3.34 -25.97
CA SER A 357 19.35 -4.05 -26.08
C SER A 357 20.03 -4.24 -24.72
N GLU A 358 19.30 -4.81 -23.76
CA GLU A 358 19.76 -5.13 -22.43
C GLU A 358 20.91 -6.14 -22.44
N ASN A 359 21.90 -5.92 -21.57
CA ASN A 359 22.87 -6.96 -21.22
C ASN A 359 22.22 -8.10 -20.41
N GLU A 360 22.93 -9.21 -20.21
CA GLU A 360 22.44 -10.36 -19.44
C GLU A 360 22.03 -10.01 -18.00
N ASP A 361 22.66 -9.00 -17.41
CA ASP A 361 22.45 -8.50 -16.04
C ASP A 361 21.62 -7.21 -15.98
N GLU A 362 21.00 -6.80 -17.09
CA GLU A 362 20.13 -5.64 -17.19
C GLU A 362 18.66 -6.05 -17.42
N ILE A 363 17.76 -5.19 -16.96
CA ILE A 363 16.32 -5.27 -17.20
C ILE A 363 15.80 -3.87 -17.55
N SER A 364 14.65 -3.81 -18.24
CA SER A 364 14.03 -2.54 -18.62
C SER A 364 12.66 -2.36 -17.99
N ASP A 365 12.39 -1.12 -17.56
CA ASP A 365 11.03 -0.67 -17.26
C ASP A 365 10.92 0.85 -17.51
N VAL A 366 9.71 1.39 -17.42
CA VAL A 366 9.51 2.84 -17.38
C VAL A 366 10.00 3.35 -16.02
N LEU A 367 10.72 4.47 -16.00
CA LEU A 367 11.19 5.10 -14.76
C LEU A 367 10.70 6.55 -14.69
N LEU A 368 10.54 7.06 -13.47
CA LEU A 368 10.12 8.43 -13.18
C LEU A 368 11.25 9.19 -12.48
N ARG A 369 11.28 10.52 -12.66
CA ARG A 369 12.09 11.44 -11.82
C ARG A 369 11.30 11.92 -10.60
N SER A 370 10.01 12.12 -10.80
CA SER A 370 8.99 12.42 -9.80
C SER A 370 7.62 12.05 -10.39
N MET A 371 6.55 12.08 -9.59
CA MET A 371 5.20 11.91 -10.15
C MET A 371 4.92 12.96 -11.24
N GLY A 372 4.43 12.51 -12.39
CA GLY A 372 4.21 13.39 -13.55
C GLY A 372 5.43 13.64 -14.43
N ASP A 373 6.64 13.19 -14.06
CA ASP A 373 7.87 13.40 -14.83
C ASP A 373 8.51 12.04 -15.19
N VAL A 374 8.14 11.51 -16.35
CA VAL A 374 8.70 10.26 -16.91
C VAL A 374 10.10 10.51 -17.45
N VAL A 375 11.04 9.62 -17.16
CA VAL A 375 12.40 9.67 -17.72
C VAL A 375 12.34 9.45 -19.23
N PRO A 376 12.68 10.46 -20.06
CA PRO A 376 12.64 10.29 -21.50
C PRO A 376 13.83 9.46 -21.97
N THR A 377 13.58 8.52 -22.90
CA THR A 377 14.63 7.70 -23.51
C THR A 377 14.43 7.59 -25.02
N SER A 378 15.50 7.27 -25.75
CA SER A 378 15.44 6.98 -27.18
C SER A 378 14.78 5.62 -27.50
N THR A 379 14.52 4.82 -26.46
CA THR A 379 13.97 3.46 -26.52
C THR A 379 12.50 3.45 -26.09
N SER A 380 11.71 4.38 -26.64
CA SER A 380 10.26 4.50 -26.36
C SER A 380 9.94 4.55 -24.86
N MET A 381 10.60 5.44 -24.11
CA MET A 381 10.40 5.66 -22.66
C MET A 381 10.82 4.51 -21.73
N LEU A 382 11.42 3.43 -22.25
CA LEU A 382 12.00 2.37 -21.44
C LEU A 382 13.41 2.76 -20.99
N SER A 383 13.68 2.64 -19.71
CA SER A 383 15.01 2.79 -19.12
C SER A 383 15.55 1.41 -18.73
N LYS A 384 16.78 1.11 -19.13
CA LYS A 384 17.47 -0.10 -18.70
C LYS A 384 18.28 0.13 -17.44
N PHE A 385 18.33 -0.87 -16.56
CA PHE A 385 19.03 -0.79 -15.28
C PHE A 385 19.47 -2.17 -14.79
N PRO A 386 20.46 -2.24 -13.89
CA PRO A 386 20.95 -3.50 -13.32
C PRO A 386 19.85 -4.32 -12.62
N CYS A 387 19.76 -5.61 -12.94
CA CYS A 387 18.82 -6.56 -12.31
C CYS A 387 18.95 -6.63 -10.78
N ARG A 388 20.15 -6.35 -10.24
CA ARG A 388 20.39 -6.34 -8.80
C ARG A 388 19.48 -5.39 -8.03
N TYR A 389 19.04 -4.28 -8.64
CA TYR A 389 18.13 -3.35 -7.96
C TYR A 389 16.74 -3.93 -7.73
N VAL A 390 16.26 -4.78 -8.64
CA VAL A 390 14.99 -5.52 -8.44
C VAL A 390 15.18 -6.57 -7.35
N ALA A 391 16.29 -7.30 -7.37
CA ALA A 391 16.58 -8.33 -6.37
C ALA A 391 16.73 -7.74 -4.95
N GLU A 392 17.53 -6.67 -4.81
CA GLU A 392 17.71 -5.90 -3.57
C GLU A 392 16.36 -5.41 -3.03
N TRP A 393 15.51 -4.83 -3.91
CA TRP A 393 14.17 -4.39 -3.52
C TRP A 393 13.25 -5.54 -3.07
N LEU A 394 13.24 -6.67 -3.78
CA LEU A 394 12.44 -7.85 -3.41
C LEU A 394 12.85 -8.39 -2.03
N GLU A 395 14.16 -8.45 -1.75
CA GLU A 395 14.70 -8.82 -0.44
C GLU A 395 14.26 -7.82 0.65
N ASP A 396 14.39 -6.52 0.38
CA ASP A 396 14.03 -5.44 1.32
C ASP A 396 12.56 -5.50 1.74
N ILE A 397 11.66 -5.88 0.82
CA ILE A 397 10.23 -6.02 1.16
C ILE A 397 9.88 -7.38 1.77
N GLY A 398 10.80 -8.35 1.81
CA GLY A 398 10.66 -9.63 2.52
C GLY A 398 10.42 -10.88 1.64
N PHE A 399 10.84 -10.88 0.37
CA PHE A 399 10.91 -12.12 -0.42
C PHE A 399 12.14 -12.94 0.00
N PRO A 400 12.02 -14.26 0.21
CA PRO A 400 13.15 -15.11 0.59
C PRO A 400 14.10 -15.36 -0.59
N THR A 401 15.37 -15.64 -0.30
CA THR A 401 16.35 -16.13 -1.28
C THR A 401 16.54 -17.65 -1.16
N GLU A 402 16.70 -18.33 -2.29
CA GLU A 402 16.95 -19.77 -2.34
C GLU A 402 18.30 -20.11 -1.71
N GLY A 403 18.29 -21.05 -0.75
CA GLY A 403 19.49 -21.43 0.01
C GLY A 403 19.74 -20.59 1.26
N GLY A 404 18.72 -19.87 1.73
CA GLY A 404 18.73 -19.00 2.91
C GLY A 404 19.82 -19.33 3.92
N LYS A 405 20.82 -18.46 4.01
CA LYS A 405 21.38 -18.18 5.33
C LYS A 405 20.19 -17.83 6.20
N VAL A 406 19.98 -18.61 7.25
CA VAL A 406 19.18 -18.25 8.42
C VAL A 406 19.71 -16.91 8.93
N GLY A 407 19.23 -15.81 8.36
CA GLY A 407 19.79 -14.47 8.56
C GLY A 407 18.72 -13.37 8.59
N ALA A 408 17.48 -13.68 8.21
CA ALA A 408 16.37 -12.75 8.18
C ALA A 408 15.43 -12.88 9.40
N LEU A 409 15.97 -13.23 10.57
CA LEU A 409 15.28 -13.02 11.87
C LEU A 409 15.99 -12.00 12.78
N TRP A 410 17.07 -11.36 12.31
CA TRP A 410 17.94 -10.55 13.17
C TRP A 410 18.33 -9.16 12.59
N ARG A 411 17.53 -8.58 11.69
CA ARG A 411 17.76 -7.20 11.21
C ARG A 411 16.44 -6.44 11.12
N GLY A 412 16.08 -5.76 12.20
CA GLY A 412 14.88 -4.93 12.29
C GLY A 412 14.47 -4.75 13.74
N GLU A 413 14.04 -5.82 14.39
CA GLU A 413 13.65 -5.77 15.81
C GLU A 413 14.87 -5.76 16.76
N CYS A 414 16.02 -6.24 16.32
CA CYS A 414 17.21 -6.29 17.16
C CYS A 414 17.88 -4.93 17.36
N VAL A 415 17.74 -3.95 16.46
CA VAL A 415 18.33 -2.63 16.73
C VAL A 415 17.55 -1.93 17.83
N VAL A 416 16.21 -1.98 17.79
CA VAL A 416 15.37 -1.39 18.85
C VAL A 416 15.52 -2.17 20.15
N VAL A 417 15.49 -3.52 20.11
CA VAL A 417 15.66 -4.34 21.31
C VAL A 417 17.07 -4.23 21.90
N VAL A 418 18.12 -4.19 21.08
CA VAL A 418 19.50 -4.00 21.57
C VAL A 418 19.71 -2.58 22.07
N VAL A 419 19.14 -1.55 21.44
CA VAL A 419 19.22 -0.17 21.95
C VAL A 419 18.43 -0.02 23.24
N VAL A 420 17.24 -0.61 23.36
CA VAL A 420 16.44 -0.59 24.59
C VAL A 420 17.14 -1.39 25.69
N LEU A 421 17.72 -2.56 25.39
CA LEU A 421 18.50 -3.35 26.34
C LEU A 421 19.78 -2.63 26.77
N LEU A 422 20.49 -1.97 25.85
CA LEU A 422 21.67 -1.16 26.17
C LEU A 422 21.30 0.06 27.02
N LEU A 423 20.19 0.73 26.73
CA LEU A 423 19.68 1.85 27.53
C LEU A 423 19.24 1.38 28.92
N LEU A 424 18.54 0.25 29.03
CA LEU A 424 18.19 -0.37 30.31
C LEU A 424 19.41 -0.80 31.10
N LEU A 425 20.43 -1.38 30.44
CA LEU A 425 21.70 -1.75 31.05
C LEU A 425 22.44 -0.50 31.54
N LEU A 426 22.46 0.58 30.76
CA LEU A 426 23.04 1.86 31.15
C LEU A 426 22.31 2.47 32.34
N LEU A 427 20.97 2.40 32.35
CA LEU A 427 20.14 2.89 33.45
C LEU A 427 20.36 2.07 34.72
N LEU A 428 20.49 0.74 34.60
CA LEU A 428 20.81 -0.16 35.71
C LEU A 428 22.23 0.10 36.26
N LEU A 429 23.22 0.34 35.39
CA LEU A 429 24.58 0.70 35.79
C LEU A 429 24.65 2.07 36.47
N LEU A 430 23.87 3.05 35.99
CA LEU A 430 23.72 4.36 36.62
C LEU A 430 23.01 4.25 37.97
N LEU A 431 21.94 3.45 38.07
CA LEU A 431 21.27 3.16 39.34
C LEU A 431 22.19 2.45 40.32
N TRP A 432 22.97 1.47 39.86
CA TRP A 432 23.93 0.75 40.68
C TRP A 432 25.07 1.66 41.15
N SER A 433 25.56 2.55 40.30
CA SER A 433 26.55 3.58 40.67
C SER A 433 25.97 4.60 41.66
N PHE A 434 24.72 5.00 41.48
CA PHE A 434 24.02 5.88 42.41
C PHE A 434 23.80 5.21 43.76
N LEU A 435 23.33 3.96 43.79
CA LEU A 435 23.15 3.15 45.00
C LEU A 435 24.48 2.92 45.73
N THR A 436 25.56 2.58 45.03
CA THR A 436 26.88 2.38 45.66
C THR A 436 27.46 3.68 46.22
N CYS A 437 27.25 4.82 45.55
CA CYS A 437 27.62 6.13 46.06
C CYS A 437 26.75 6.54 47.27
N PHE A 438 25.44 6.27 47.20
CA PHE A 438 24.48 6.51 48.28
C PHE A 438 24.81 5.68 49.53
N PHE A 439 25.11 4.38 49.38
CA PHE A 439 25.53 3.53 50.50
C PHE A 439 26.91 3.91 51.05
N SER A 440 27.84 4.39 50.22
CA SER A 440 29.15 4.87 50.68
C SER A 440 29.05 6.16 51.48
N PHE A 441 28.15 7.08 51.07
CA PHE A 441 27.86 8.30 51.81
C PHE A 441 27.27 8.00 53.20
N PHE A 442 26.32 7.07 53.30
CA PHE A 442 25.75 6.66 54.59
C PHE A 442 26.76 5.93 55.49
N LYS A 443 27.68 5.14 54.93
CA LYS A 443 28.78 4.54 55.70
C LYS A 443 29.69 5.59 56.32
N LEU A 444 30.02 6.64 55.58
CA LEU A 444 30.86 7.74 56.10
C LEU A 444 30.13 8.51 57.20
N LEU A 445 28.84 8.81 57.01
CA LEU A 445 28.03 9.49 58.01
C LEU A 445 27.89 8.66 59.31
N TRP A 446 27.73 7.35 59.17
CA TRP A 446 27.62 6.43 60.31
C TRP A 446 28.94 6.25 61.06
N LEU A 447 30.08 6.21 60.34
CA LEU A 447 31.41 6.22 60.95
C LEU A 447 31.70 7.53 61.70
N LEU A 448 31.32 8.68 61.13
CA LEU A 448 31.42 9.98 61.81
C LEU A 448 30.55 10.03 63.07
N PHE A 449 29.33 9.51 63.00
CA PHE A 449 28.44 9.42 64.16
C PHE A 449 29.02 8.56 65.28
N LEU A 450 29.56 7.38 64.95
CA LEU A 450 30.24 6.51 65.91
C LEU A 450 31.47 7.18 66.53
N LEU A 451 32.27 7.88 65.73
CA LEU A 451 33.44 8.60 66.22
C LEU A 451 33.05 9.68 67.22
N LEU A 452 31.96 10.41 66.94
CA LEU A 452 31.42 11.46 67.81
C LEU A 452 30.88 10.88 69.13
N LEU A 453 30.21 9.73 69.06
CA LEU A 453 29.73 8.99 70.24
C LEU A 453 30.90 8.51 71.13
N LEU A 454 31.97 8.01 70.51
CA LEU A 454 33.19 7.60 71.19
C LEU A 454 33.88 8.77 71.88
N LEU A 455 33.92 9.93 71.22
CA LEU A 455 34.51 11.16 71.76
C LEU A 455 33.71 11.68 72.97
N LEU A 456 32.38 11.64 72.90
CA LEU A 456 31.48 11.96 74.01
C LEU A 456 31.67 11.00 75.20
N LEU A 457 31.79 9.70 74.95
CA LEU A 457 32.08 8.71 75.99
C LEU A 457 33.44 8.95 76.65
N LEU A 458 34.46 9.32 75.87
CA LEU A 458 35.79 9.63 76.39
C LEU A 458 35.78 10.89 77.26
N LEU A 459 35.06 11.94 76.83
CA LEU A 459 34.85 13.16 77.62
C LEU A 459 34.10 12.87 78.93
N LEU A 460 33.06 12.01 78.89
CA LEU A 460 32.33 11.58 80.08
C LEU A 460 33.25 10.82 81.05
N LEU A 461 34.10 9.93 80.54
CA LEU A 461 35.08 9.18 81.33
C LEU A 461 36.09 10.11 82.00
N LEU A 462 36.63 11.09 81.26
CA LEU A 462 37.52 12.12 81.79
C LEU A 462 36.85 12.96 82.87
N TRP A 463 35.58 13.34 82.67
CA TRP A 463 34.79 14.07 83.64
C TRP A 463 34.54 13.26 84.92
N LEU A 464 34.21 11.96 84.80
CA LEU A 464 34.06 11.06 85.94
C LEU A 464 35.37 10.86 86.71
N LEU A 465 36.50 10.71 86.00
CA LEU A 465 37.84 10.65 86.60
C LEU A 465 38.17 11.93 87.39
N TRP A 466 37.81 13.09 86.84
CA TRP A 466 37.95 14.38 87.50
C TRP A 466 37.10 14.49 88.77
N LEU A 467 35.84 14.05 88.72
CA LEU A 467 34.97 13.96 89.90
C LEU A 467 35.54 13.05 90.97
N LEU A 468 36.13 11.93 90.58
CA LEU A 468 36.77 10.98 91.50
C LEU A 468 38.00 11.60 92.16
N LEU A 469 38.83 12.33 91.39
CA LEU A 469 39.97 13.10 91.91
C LEU A 469 39.52 14.19 92.89
N LEU A 470 38.47 14.94 92.55
CA LEU A 470 37.87 15.95 93.42
C LEU A 470 37.38 15.32 94.73
N LEU A 471 36.70 14.17 94.66
CA LEU A 471 36.22 13.44 95.83
C LEU A 471 37.39 12.95 96.70
N MET A 472 38.46 12.43 96.10
CA MET A 472 39.67 12.02 96.81
C MET A 472 40.35 13.20 97.50
N LEU A 473 40.43 14.36 96.83
CA LEU A 473 40.93 15.61 97.40
C LEU A 473 40.07 16.02 98.60
N LEU A 474 38.74 16.09 98.45
CA LEU A 474 37.82 16.43 99.53
C LEU A 474 37.93 15.45 100.72
N LEU A 475 38.06 14.14 100.46
CA LEU A 475 38.28 13.14 101.51
C LEU A 475 39.62 13.35 102.24
N SER A 476 40.68 13.65 101.48
CA SER A 476 42.00 13.92 102.07
C SER A 476 41.96 15.15 102.97
N PHE A 477 41.23 16.20 102.57
CA PHE A 477 41.00 17.37 103.41
C PHE A 477 40.14 17.05 104.64
N TYR A 478 39.09 16.24 104.51
CA TYR A 478 38.26 15.80 105.65
C TYR A 478 39.08 15.01 106.67
N LEU A 479 40.02 14.18 106.23
CA LEU A 479 40.93 13.41 107.10
C LEU A 479 42.02 14.27 107.74
N ILE A 480 42.46 15.34 107.07
CA ILE A 480 43.48 16.27 107.57
C ILE A 480 42.89 17.29 108.54
N LEU A 481 41.57 17.55 108.52
CA LEU A 481 40.93 18.44 109.49
C LEU A 481 41.09 17.89 110.93
N PRO A 482 41.89 18.56 111.77
CA PRO A 482 42.26 18.00 113.06
C PRO A 482 41.05 17.96 113.99
N LYS A 483 40.67 16.75 114.41
CA LYS A 483 39.81 16.57 115.58
C LYS A 483 40.54 17.14 116.80
N LYS A 484 40.06 18.30 117.23
CA LYS A 484 40.36 19.04 118.47
C LYS A 484 41.76 19.67 118.52
N GLY A 485 41.83 20.95 118.19
CA GLY A 485 42.97 21.78 118.60
C GLY A 485 43.13 23.16 117.97
N SER A 486 42.46 23.51 116.86
CA SER A 486 42.61 24.84 116.24
C SER A 486 41.31 25.43 115.72
N THR A 487 41.27 26.76 115.81
CA THR A 487 40.15 27.69 115.70
C THR A 487 39.42 27.64 114.35
N VAL A 488 38.09 27.73 114.44
CA VAL A 488 37.12 27.72 113.32
C VAL A 488 37.50 28.68 112.18
N ALA A 489 38.15 29.81 112.47
CA ALA A 489 38.53 30.81 111.48
C ALA A 489 39.57 30.33 110.45
N THR A 490 40.52 29.47 110.82
CA THR A 490 41.58 29.02 109.90
C THR A 490 41.06 27.98 108.90
N ASN A 491 40.10 27.15 109.31
CA ASN A 491 39.51 26.12 108.45
C ASN A 491 38.61 26.73 107.36
N TYR A 492 37.89 27.82 107.64
CA TYR A 492 37.12 28.52 106.61
C TYR A 492 38.01 29.30 105.63
N PHE A 493 39.15 29.83 106.07
CA PHE A 493 40.09 30.53 105.18
C PHE A 493 40.66 29.59 104.10
N TRP A 494 41.12 28.40 104.49
CA TRP A 494 41.64 27.41 103.54
C TRP A 494 40.55 26.80 102.66
N LEU A 495 39.33 26.62 103.17
CA LEU A 495 38.18 26.15 102.38
C LEU A 495 37.78 27.18 101.31
N THR A 496 37.78 28.47 101.64
CA THR A 496 37.47 29.53 100.68
C THR A 496 38.55 29.66 99.60
N ILE A 497 39.84 29.57 99.96
CA ILE A 497 40.92 29.56 98.97
C ILE A 497 40.82 28.34 98.05
N ALA A 498 40.53 27.16 98.60
CA ALA A 498 40.34 25.95 97.80
C ALA A 498 39.14 26.06 96.85
N LEU A 499 38.01 26.61 97.31
CA LEU A 499 36.84 26.85 96.45
C LEU A 499 37.12 27.87 95.36
N VAL A 500 37.90 28.92 95.63
CA VAL A 500 38.32 29.91 94.62
C VAL A 500 39.26 29.30 93.59
N ILE A 501 40.22 28.47 94.00
CA ILE A 501 41.13 27.78 93.06
C ILE A 501 40.35 26.78 92.19
N VAL A 502 39.42 26.02 92.79
CA VAL A 502 38.56 25.10 92.03
C VAL A 502 37.65 25.88 91.05
N TRP A 503 37.12 27.03 91.47
CA TRP A 503 36.31 27.89 90.60
C TRP A 503 37.10 28.48 89.43
N GLU A 504 38.32 28.98 89.66
CA GLU A 504 39.20 29.51 88.60
C GLU A 504 39.61 28.42 87.60
N ILE A 505 39.91 27.21 88.07
CA ILE A 505 40.21 26.07 87.19
C ILE A 505 38.97 25.65 86.38
N LEU A 506 37.78 25.64 86.99
CA LEU A 506 36.51 25.34 86.31
C LEU A 506 36.09 26.43 85.31
N ALA A 507 36.51 27.69 85.49
CA ALA A 507 36.22 28.77 84.56
C ALA A 507 37.19 28.81 83.35
N THR A 508 38.34 28.13 83.45
CA THR A 508 39.39 28.12 82.41
C THR A 508 39.29 26.91 81.47
N VAL A 509 38.66 25.82 81.91
CA VAL A 509 38.33 24.60 81.13
C VAL A 509 36.97 24.77 80.48
#